data_AF-A0AB38SPQ5-F1
#
_entry.id   AF-A0AB38SPQ5-F1
#
_cell.length_a   1.000
_cell.length_b   1.000
_cell.length_c   1.000
_cell.angle_alpha   90.00
_cell.angle_beta   90.00
_cell.angle_gamma   90.00
#
_symmetry.space_group_name_H-M   'P 1'
#
loop_
_entity.id
_entity.type
_entity.pdbx_description
1 polymer ?
#
loop_
_entity_poly.entity_id
_entity_poly.type
_entity_poly.pdbx_seq_one_letter_code
_entity_poly.pdbx_strand_id
1 'polypeptide(L)'
;MQKALRYTNEECDSQDGGTVTFAPDTVRKIDLTGDGRDDYIVDFSGTKCGERETIYCGTGGCTMNILVALPGGDVRLVFDGRARSYGIKPKSTRHGASRVIRFDLHGSYCGGFGAQTCVKERAITKKPFAFREP
;
A
#
# COMPACT_ATOMS: atom_id res chain seq x y z
N MET A 1 -6.98 4.43 8.89
CA MET A 1 -7.65 4.67 7.60
C MET A 1 -7.94 6.15 7.38
N GLN A 2 -8.67 6.84 8.28
CA GLN A 2 -8.92 8.29 8.18
C GLN A 2 -7.66 9.13 7.95
N LYS A 3 -6.52 8.80 8.58
CA LYS A 3 -5.27 9.54 8.36
C LYS A 3 -4.73 9.43 6.92
N ALA A 4 -4.83 8.25 6.30
CA ALA A 4 -4.39 8.04 4.92
C ALA A 4 -5.27 8.83 3.94
N LEU A 5 -6.59 8.75 4.11
CA LEU A 5 -7.55 9.49 3.29
C LEU A 5 -7.46 11.01 3.50
N ARG A 6 -7.15 11.45 4.73
CA ARG A 6 -6.97 12.87 5.03
C ARG A 6 -5.69 13.42 4.40
N TYR A 7 -4.59 12.67 4.46
CA TYR A 7 -3.36 13.00 3.75
C TYR A 7 -3.60 13.16 2.24
N THR A 8 -4.43 12.29 1.65
CA THR A 8 -4.84 12.40 0.24
C THR A 8 -5.52 13.73 -0.09
N ASN A 9 -6.50 14.14 0.73
CA ASN A 9 -7.21 15.40 0.51
C ASN A 9 -6.29 16.61 0.68
N GLU A 10 -5.47 16.63 1.74
CA GLU A 10 -4.52 17.72 2.00
C GLU A 10 -3.49 17.86 0.86
N GLU A 11 -2.97 16.75 0.33
CA GLU A 11 -2.03 16.76 -0.80
C GLU A 11 -2.68 17.31 -2.08
N CYS A 12 -3.91 16.89 -2.39
CA CYS A 12 -4.65 17.40 -3.54
C CYS A 12 -4.91 18.91 -3.43
N ASP A 13 -5.43 19.36 -2.29
CA ASP A 13 -5.75 20.75 -2.02
C ASP A 13 -4.48 21.62 -2.11
N SER A 14 -3.35 21.14 -1.58
CA SER A 14 -2.07 21.88 -1.59
C SER A 14 -1.48 22.13 -3.00
N GLN A 15 -1.94 21.38 -4.00
CA GLN A 15 -1.47 21.47 -5.38
C GLN A 15 -2.45 22.27 -6.27
N ASP A 16 -3.35 23.06 -5.68
CA ASP A 16 -4.52 23.66 -6.35
C ASP A 16 -5.31 22.61 -7.15
N GLY A 17 -5.44 21.44 -6.53
CA GLY A 17 -6.18 20.32 -7.06
C GLY A 17 -7.68 20.55 -7.07
N GLY A 18 -8.38 19.83 -7.95
CA GLY A 18 -9.84 19.76 -7.90
C GLY A 18 -10.32 18.78 -6.83
N THR A 19 -11.56 18.29 -6.95
CA THR A 19 -12.11 17.29 -6.03
C THR A 19 -11.31 15.98 -6.07
N VAL A 20 -10.99 15.40 -4.90
CA VAL A 20 -10.44 14.05 -4.81
C VAL A 20 -11.52 13.02 -5.14
N THR A 21 -11.23 12.10 -6.06
CA THR A 21 -12.07 10.94 -6.36
C THR A 21 -11.30 9.65 -6.14
N PHE A 22 -11.88 8.74 -5.35
CA PHE A 22 -11.32 7.43 -5.05
C PHE A 22 -11.89 6.37 -5.99
N ALA A 23 -11.07 5.42 -6.40
CA ALA A 23 -11.54 4.24 -7.10
C ALA A 23 -12.33 3.32 -6.13
N PRO A 24 -13.27 2.50 -6.63
CA PRO A 24 -14.05 1.60 -5.78
C PRO A 24 -13.21 0.64 -4.94
N ASP A 25 -12.01 0.30 -5.42
CA ASP A 25 -11.05 -0.61 -4.80
C ASP A 25 -9.91 0.10 -4.07
N THR A 26 -9.99 1.44 -3.90
CA THR A 26 -9.01 2.20 -3.10
C THR A 26 -8.82 1.59 -1.71
N VAL A 27 -9.86 1.00 -1.13
CA VAL A 27 -9.74 0.26 0.14
C VAL A 27 -10.18 -1.17 -0.04
N ARG A 28 -9.23 -2.08 0.10
CA ARG A 28 -9.47 -3.53 0.10
C ARG A 28 -9.42 -4.07 1.53
N LYS A 29 -10.51 -4.71 1.95
CA LYS A 29 -10.62 -5.45 3.21
C LYS A 29 -10.27 -6.91 3.00
N ILE A 30 -9.32 -7.44 3.78
CA ILE A 30 -8.90 -8.83 3.70
C ILE A 30 -8.09 -9.21 4.95
N ASP A 31 -8.30 -10.40 5.51
CA ASP A 31 -7.43 -10.96 6.55
C ASP A 31 -6.03 -11.26 5.96
N LEU A 32 -5.06 -10.40 6.27
CA LEU A 32 -3.66 -10.47 5.86
C LEU A 32 -2.80 -11.14 6.92
N THR A 33 -3.08 -10.93 8.21
CA THR A 33 -2.27 -11.49 9.30
C THR A 33 -2.63 -12.94 9.63
N GLY A 34 -3.81 -13.40 9.23
CA GLY A 34 -4.32 -14.75 9.46
C GLY A 34 -4.99 -14.92 10.82
N ASP A 35 -5.37 -13.83 11.49
CA ASP A 35 -5.99 -13.85 12.82
C ASP A 35 -7.53 -13.75 12.79
N GLY A 36 -8.12 -13.81 11.60
CA GLY A 36 -9.55 -13.77 11.37
C GLY A 36 -10.18 -12.37 11.42
N ARG A 37 -9.37 -11.31 11.50
CA ARG A 37 -9.83 -9.91 11.45
C ARG A 37 -9.55 -9.31 10.09
N ASP A 38 -10.38 -8.35 9.68
CA ASP A 38 -10.15 -7.61 8.44
C ASP A 38 -8.96 -6.66 8.62
N ASP A 39 -7.94 -6.87 7.80
CA ASP A 39 -6.88 -5.90 7.55
C ASP A 39 -7.22 -5.10 6.29
N TYR A 40 -6.49 -4.01 6.05
CA TYR A 40 -6.79 -3.04 5.01
C TYR A 40 -5.56 -2.77 4.15
N ILE A 41 -5.75 -2.86 2.84
CA ILE A 41 -4.85 -2.25 1.86
C ILE A 41 -5.52 -0.98 1.37
N VAL A 42 -4.81 0.14 1.44
CA VAL A 42 -5.25 1.40 0.83
C VAL A 42 -4.35 1.65 -0.37
N ASP A 43 -4.91 1.57 -1.57
CA ASP A 43 -4.21 1.73 -2.84
C ASP A 43 -4.69 3.00 -3.56
N PHE A 44 -3.78 3.96 -3.73
CA PHE A 44 -4.08 5.22 -4.38
C PHE A 44 -3.85 5.21 -5.89
N SER A 45 -3.55 4.06 -6.50
CA SER A 45 -3.30 3.93 -7.94
C SER A 45 -4.45 4.40 -8.83
N GLY A 46 -5.70 4.24 -8.37
CA GLY A 46 -6.90 4.75 -9.05
C GLY A 46 -7.42 6.08 -8.51
N THR A 47 -6.69 6.76 -7.62
CA THR A 47 -7.15 8.02 -7.01
C THR A 47 -6.80 9.20 -7.90
N LYS A 48 -7.78 10.09 -8.11
CA LYS A 48 -7.59 11.32 -8.89
C LYS A 48 -7.78 12.55 -8.02
N CYS A 49 -7.14 13.63 -8.43
CA CYS A 49 -7.28 14.96 -7.84
C CYS A 49 -7.73 15.92 -8.96
N GLY A 50 -9.05 16.10 -9.11
CA GLY A 50 -9.63 16.60 -10.35
C GLY A 50 -9.25 15.70 -11.55
N GLU A 51 -8.78 16.31 -12.63
CA GLU A 51 -8.26 15.59 -13.80
C GLU A 51 -6.80 15.09 -13.64
N ARG A 52 -6.16 15.37 -12.49
CA ARG A 52 -4.76 14.99 -12.26
C ARG A 52 -4.67 13.61 -11.62
N GLU A 53 -4.14 12.66 -12.38
CA GLU A 53 -3.89 11.27 -11.94
C GLU A 53 -2.51 11.08 -11.29
N THR A 54 -1.58 12.02 -11.48
CA THR A 54 -0.16 11.84 -11.11
C THR A 54 0.19 12.23 -9.68
N ILE A 55 -0.71 12.84 -8.89
CA ILE A 55 -0.34 13.36 -7.56
C ILE A 55 0.07 12.23 -6.60
N TYR A 56 -0.62 11.09 -6.68
CA TYR A 56 -0.35 9.95 -5.81
C TYR A 56 0.65 8.96 -6.41
N CYS A 57 1.13 9.21 -7.63
CA CYS A 57 1.90 8.26 -8.41
C CYS A 57 3.14 8.91 -9.03
N GLY A 58 4.30 8.29 -8.84
CA GLY A 58 5.56 8.70 -9.46
C GLY A 58 6.26 7.55 -10.17
N THR A 59 7.52 7.74 -10.55
CA THR A 59 8.34 6.70 -11.22
C THR A 59 8.52 5.44 -10.38
N GLY A 60 8.44 5.58 -9.05
CA GLY A 60 8.48 4.48 -8.10
C GLY A 60 7.15 3.78 -7.85
N GLY A 61 6.09 4.18 -8.55
CA GLY A 61 4.72 3.70 -8.36
C GLY A 61 3.86 4.63 -7.53
N CYS A 62 2.72 4.11 -7.10
CA CYS A 62 1.69 4.85 -6.38
C CYS A 62 1.78 4.63 -4.88
N THR A 63 1.30 5.62 -4.12
CA THR A 63 1.18 5.53 -2.67
C THR A 63 0.29 4.35 -2.29
N MET A 64 0.76 3.55 -1.33
CA MET A 64 0.07 2.38 -0.82
C MET A 64 0.28 2.30 0.69
N ASN A 65 -0.79 2.01 1.43
CA ASN A 65 -0.71 1.73 2.85
C ASN A 65 -1.25 0.34 3.16
N ILE A 66 -0.66 -0.31 4.17
CA ILE A 66 -1.21 -1.53 4.77
C ILE A 66 -1.46 -1.25 6.24
N LEU A 67 -2.72 -1.41 6.65
CA LEU A 67 -3.14 -1.32 8.04
C LEU A 67 -3.62 -2.68 8.49
N VAL A 68 -3.22 -3.10 9.68
CA VAL A 68 -3.65 -4.37 10.27
C VAL A 68 -4.46 -4.15 11.53
N ALA A 69 -5.48 -4.96 11.70
CA ALA A 69 -6.30 -4.96 12.91
C ALA A 69 -5.49 -5.52 14.09
N LEU A 70 -5.69 -4.92 15.27
CA LEU A 70 -5.14 -5.39 16.53
C LEU A 70 -6.25 -6.02 17.39
N PRO A 71 -5.88 -6.93 18.32
CA PRO A 71 -6.80 -7.31 19.38
C PRO A 71 -7.25 -6.05 20.13
N GLY A 72 -8.56 -5.91 20.37
CA GLY A 72 -9.15 -4.73 21.01
C GLY A 72 -9.80 -3.71 20.06
N GLY A 73 -9.67 -3.89 18.74
CA GLY A 73 -10.41 -3.09 17.75
C GLY A 73 -9.62 -1.95 17.11
N ASP A 74 -8.41 -1.67 17.59
CA ASP A 74 -7.50 -0.70 16.97
C ASP A 74 -6.93 -1.19 15.63
N VAL A 75 -6.45 -0.25 14.81
CA VAL A 75 -5.70 -0.54 13.58
C VAL A 75 -4.30 0.06 13.61
N ARG A 76 -3.31 -0.66 13.09
CA ARG A 76 -1.91 -0.22 13.01
C ARG A 76 -1.45 -0.12 11.57
N LEU A 77 -0.89 1.03 11.20
CA LEU A 77 -0.16 1.18 9.95
C LEU A 77 1.14 0.36 10.02
N VAL A 78 1.26 -0.65 9.15
CA VAL A 78 2.44 -1.53 9.09
C VAL A 78 3.27 -1.36 7.82
N PHE A 79 2.70 -0.74 6.79
CA PHE A 79 3.43 -0.32 5.60
C PHE A 79 2.92 1.03 5.14
N ASP A 80 3.85 1.91 4.83
CA ASP A 80 3.63 3.21 4.21
C ASP A 80 4.73 3.40 3.18
N GLY A 81 4.37 3.44 1.90
CA GLY A 81 5.36 3.49 0.83
C GLY A 81 4.74 3.55 -0.55
N ARG A 82 5.59 3.37 -1.57
CA ARG A 82 5.19 3.34 -2.98
C ARG A 82 5.43 1.97 -3.59
N ALA A 83 4.48 1.52 -4.40
CA ALA A 83 4.58 0.30 -5.19
C ALA A 83 4.01 0.55 -6.59
N ARG A 84 4.64 -0.05 -7.61
CA ARG A 84 4.13 -0.04 -8.99
C ARG A 84 2.93 -0.95 -9.14
N SER A 85 2.99 -2.10 -8.47
CA SER A 85 1.87 -3.02 -8.34
C SER A 85 2.10 -3.93 -7.12
N TYR A 86 1.04 -4.61 -6.70
CA TYR A 86 1.14 -5.65 -5.68
C TYR A 86 0.26 -6.85 -6.00
N GLY A 87 0.62 -8.01 -5.47
CA GLY A 87 -0.14 -9.24 -5.61
C GLY A 87 -0.21 -9.98 -4.29
N ILE A 88 -1.43 -10.26 -3.81
CA ILE A 88 -1.64 -11.09 -2.63
C ILE A 88 -1.50 -12.55 -3.05
N LYS A 89 -0.49 -13.24 -2.52
CA LYS A 89 -0.28 -14.66 -2.84
C LYS A 89 -1.37 -15.55 -2.23
N PRO A 90 -1.65 -16.72 -2.85
CA PRO A 90 -2.47 -17.75 -2.23
C PRO A 90 -1.97 -18.10 -0.83
N LYS A 91 -2.89 -18.48 0.07
CA LYS A 91 -2.51 -18.95 1.42
C LYS A 91 -1.53 -20.12 1.28
N SER A 92 -0.44 -20.09 2.03
CA SER A 92 0.56 -21.15 2.03
C SER A 92 0.87 -21.57 3.46
N THR A 93 0.86 -22.88 3.72
CA THR A 93 1.23 -23.46 5.03
C THR A 93 2.67 -23.13 5.42
N ARG A 94 3.54 -22.80 4.46
CA ARG A 94 4.96 -22.44 4.68
C ARG A 94 5.16 -21.11 5.41
N HIS A 95 4.21 -20.18 5.32
CA HIS A 95 4.32 -18.84 5.93
C HIS A 95 3.39 -18.68 7.15
N GLY A 96 2.87 -19.78 7.67
CA GLY A 96 1.84 -19.76 8.71
C GLY A 96 0.52 -19.21 8.18
N ALA A 97 -0.30 -18.65 9.09
CA ALA A 97 -1.62 -18.11 8.73
C ALA A 97 -1.53 -16.80 7.93
N SER A 98 -0.41 -16.07 8.04
CA SER A 98 -0.23 -14.77 7.42
C SER A 98 -0.07 -14.87 5.89
N ARG A 99 -0.69 -13.92 5.18
CA ARG A 99 -0.57 -13.78 3.73
C ARG A 99 0.75 -13.14 3.36
N VAL A 100 1.31 -13.62 2.25
CA VAL A 100 2.46 -12.98 1.59
C VAL A 100 1.95 -12.04 0.52
N ILE A 101 2.46 -10.82 0.50
CA ILE A 101 2.26 -9.88 -0.60
C ILE A 101 3.57 -9.78 -1.39
N ARG A 102 3.45 -9.92 -2.71
CA ARG A 102 4.48 -9.59 -3.69
C ARG A 102 4.33 -8.10 -4.05
N PHE A 103 5.40 -7.35 -3.96
CA PHE A 103 5.47 -5.94 -4.33
C PHE A 103 6.37 -5.78 -5.54
N ASP A 104 5.89 -5.06 -6.54
CA ASP A 104 6.70 -4.53 -7.64
C ASP A 104 7.10 -3.10 -7.29
N LEU A 105 8.40 -2.85 -7.18
CA LEU A 105 8.98 -1.64 -6.64
C LEU A 105 9.85 -0.93 -7.67
N HIS A 106 10.26 0.30 -7.35
CA HIS A 106 11.33 0.97 -8.10
C HIS A 106 12.63 0.15 -8.10
N GLY A 107 13.40 0.19 -9.19
CA GLY A 107 14.64 -0.58 -9.33
C GLY A 107 15.66 -0.35 -8.21
N SER A 108 15.68 0.84 -7.61
CA SER A 108 16.60 1.23 -6.53
C SER A 108 16.48 0.35 -5.28
N TYR A 109 15.29 -0.18 -4.97
CA TYR A 109 15.10 -1.10 -3.84
C TYR A 109 15.84 -2.43 -4.01
N CYS A 110 16.33 -2.73 -5.21
CA CYS A 110 17.11 -3.91 -5.54
C CYS A 110 18.52 -3.57 -6.03
N GLY A 111 18.99 -2.32 -5.84
CA GLY A 111 20.31 -1.86 -6.30
C GLY A 111 20.37 -1.50 -7.78
N GLY A 112 19.22 -1.47 -8.46
CA GLY A 112 19.08 -1.00 -9.83
C GLY A 112 18.62 0.45 -9.91
N PHE A 113 18.04 0.83 -11.04
CA PHE A 113 17.56 2.18 -11.32
C PHE A 113 16.26 2.16 -12.13
N GLY A 114 15.49 3.23 -12.02
CA GLY A 114 14.33 3.49 -12.87
C GLY A 114 13.37 2.31 -12.99
N ALA A 115 13.05 1.95 -14.23
CA ALA A 115 12.09 0.91 -14.61
C ALA A 115 12.60 -0.53 -14.45
N GLN A 116 13.84 -0.75 -13.99
CA GLN A 116 14.34 -2.11 -13.76
C GLN A 116 13.45 -2.87 -12.78
N THR A 117 13.23 -4.16 -13.06
CA THR A 117 12.40 -5.04 -12.24
C THR A 117 12.96 -5.14 -10.84
N CYS A 118 12.17 -4.78 -9.83
CA CYS A 118 12.47 -5.03 -8.43
C CYS A 118 11.26 -5.64 -7.75
N VAL A 119 11.37 -6.93 -7.42
CA VAL A 119 10.30 -7.66 -6.74
C VAL A 119 10.75 -8.02 -5.34
N LYS A 120 9.93 -7.65 -4.34
CA LYS A 120 10.12 -8.10 -2.97
C LYS A 120 8.85 -8.76 -2.45
N GLU A 121 9.01 -9.67 -1.51
CA GLU A 121 7.89 -10.37 -0.88
C GLU A 121 7.92 -10.15 0.62
N ARG A 122 6.73 -9.98 1.20
CA ARG A 122 6.58 -9.78 2.64
C ARG A 122 5.36 -10.53 3.16
N ALA A 123 5.58 -11.40 4.15
CA ALA A 123 4.51 -11.87 5.00
C ALA A 123 4.01 -10.71 5.87
N ILE A 124 2.71 -10.44 5.83
CA ILE A 124 2.12 -9.32 6.56
C ILE A 124 1.88 -9.74 8.00
N THR A 125 2.42 -8.95 8.92
CA THR A 125 2.30 -9.17 10.37
C THR A 125 1.92 -7.86 11.05
N LYS A 126 1.72 -7.90 12.36
CA LYS A 126 1.46 -6.71 13.20
C LYS A 126 2.67 -5.81 13.41
N LYS A 127 3.84 -6.19 12.88
CA LYS A 127 5.09 -5.42 12.95
C LYS A 127 5.21 -4.51 11.73
N PRO A 128 5.39 -3.19 11.93
CA PRO A 128 5.71 -2.28 10.84
C PRO A 128 6.96 -2.71 10.07
N PHE A 129 6.98 -2.42 8.78
CA PHE A 129 8.11 -2.68 7.91
C PHE A 129 8.25 -1.59 6.85
N ALA A 130 9.45 -1.50 6.29
CA ALA A 130 9.76 -0.67 5.14
C ALA A 130 10.72 -1.46 4.24
N PHE A 131 10.63 -1.23 2.93
CA PHE A 131 11.71 -1.63 2.03
C PHE A 131 12.80 -0.57 2.08
N ARG A 132 14.06 -1.00 2.00
CA ARG A 132 15.22 -0.12 1.95
C ARG A 132 15.99 -0.40 0.68
N GLU A 133 16.54 0.66 0.12
CA GLU A 133 17.54 0.58 -0.93
C GLU A 133 18.82 -0.03 -0.34
N PRO A 134 19.56 -0.86 -1.10
CA PRO A 134 20.81 -1.46 -0.65
C PRO A 134 21.91 -0.44 -0.29
#